data_AF-A0A0C3FYM6-F1
#
_entry.id   AF-A0A0C3FYM6-F1
#
_cell.length_a   1.000
_cell.length_b   1.000
_cell.length_c   1.000
_cell.angle_alpha   90.00
_cell.angle_beta   90.00
_cell.angle_gamma   90.00
#
_symmetry.space_group_name_H-M   'P 1'
#
loop_
_entity.id
_entity.type
_entity.pdbx_description
1 polymer ?
#
loop_
_entity_poly.entity_id
_entity_poly.type
_entity_poly.pdbx_seq_one_letter_code
_entity_poly.pdbx_strand_id
1 'polypeptide(L)'
;MNVQKPVLDLYLFSPECIKHDAALADALAEVEAALNDTDVEAVIIDLMCKTGLLEFILSASPMVADRVSSYVLEHFPTTADAFASSLAHKLLQRFWSYLFFIRRSFPTDTSNSLENCRKSVEWAPSVLQAISTMLYSNTHLDSLVQNGARHRGAPRRRATVTVNPEPFQKLGIDAPNTTEAAEHSAVSVLQDQKRILEVISFMTLPFLP
;
A
#
# COMPACT_ATOMS: atom_id res chain seq x y z
N MET A 1 -15.34 -3.97 18.44
CA MET A 1 -15.29 -3.78 16.98
C MET A 1 -16.65 -3.22 16.56
N ASN A 2 -16.73 -1.94 16.19
CA ASN A 2 -17.94 -1.41 15.57
C ASN A 2 -17.96 -1.91 14.13
N VAL A 3 -18.95 -2.74 13.78
CA VAL A 3 -19.16 -3.16 12.40
C VAL A 3 -19.83 -1.98 11.71
N GLN A 4 -19.04 -1.20 10.98
CA GLN A 4 -19.57 -0.16 10.10
C GLN A 4 -20.42 -0.86 9.04
N LYS A 5 -21.65 -0.35 8.84
CA LYS A 5 -22.55 -0.88 7.82
C LYS A 5 -21.86 -0.67 6.46
N PRO A 6 -21.77 -1.71 5.60
CA PRO A 6 -21.17 -1.55 4.28
C PRO A 6 -21.98 -0.53 3.47
N VAL A 7 -21.26 0.26 2.68
CA VAL A 7 -21.79 1.25 1.73
C VAL A 7 -22.45 0.53 0.57
N LEU A 8 -21.89 -0.62 0.15
CA LEU A 8 -22.40 -1.45 -0.93
C LEU A 8 -23.20 -2.66 -0.43
N ASP A 9 -24.28 -2.99 -1.15
CA ASP A 9 -24.89 -4.32 -1.00
C ASP A 9 -24.07 -5.37 -1.78
N LEU A 10 -23.13 -6.00 -1.08
CA LEU A 10 -22.27 -7.04 -1.66
C LEU A 10 -23.06 -8.31 -2.09
N TYR A 11 -24.35 -8.44 -1.78
CA TYR A 11 -25.19 -9.55 -2.24
C TYR A 11 -25.44 -9.50 -3.75
N LEU A 12 -25.40 -8.31 -4.36
CA LEU A 12 -25.56 -8.12 -5.81
C LEU A 12 -24.49 -8.87 -6.61
N PHE A 13 -23.31 -9.05 -6.02
CA PHE A 13 -22.20 -9.81 -6.59
C PHE A 13 -22.18 -11.28 -6.18
N SER A 14 -23.30 -11.80 -5.65
CA SER A 14 -23.40 -13.24 -5.40
C SER A 14 -23.42 -14.01 -6.73
N PRO A 15 -22.86 -15.22 -6.78
CA PRO A 15 -22.87 -16.05 -7.99
C PRO A 15 -24.25 -16.29 -8.58
N GLU A 16 -25.30 -16.19 -7.77
CA GLU A 16 -26.70 -16.34 -8.20
C GLU A 16 -27.24 -15.09 -8.90
N CYS A 17 -26.82 -13.90 -8.45
CA CYS A 17 -27.25 -12.62 -9.00
C CYS A 17 -26.53 -12.27 -10.31
N ILE A 18 -25.23 -12.60 -10.43
CA ILE A 18 -24.40 -12.23 -11.60
C ILE A 18 -24.50 -13.22 -12.77
N LYS A 19 -25.47 -14.14 -12.76
CA LYS A 19 -25.69 -15.10 -13.87
C LYS A 19 -26.22 -14.46 -15.14
N HIS A 20 -26.79 -13.27 -15.02
CA HIS A 20 -27.43 -12.55 -16.11
C HIS A 20 -26.69 -11.25 -16.38
N ASP A 21 -26.32 -11.01 -17.63
CA ASP A 21 -25.57 -9.81 -18.04
C ASP A 21 -26.24 -8.51 -17.60
N ALA A 22 -27.58 -8.47 -17.65
CA ALA A 22 -28.36 -7.31 -17.18
C ALA A 22 -28.18 -7.07 -15.67
N ALA A 23 -28.22 -8.12 -14.85
CA ALA A 23 -28.04 -8.01 -13.41
C ALA A 23 -26.59 -7.64 -13.03
N LEU A 24 -25.60 -8.12 -13.81
CA LEU A 24 -24.21 -7.69 -13.66
C LEU A 24 -24.03 -6.21 -14.02
N ALA A 25 -24.64 -5.75 -15.12
CA ALA A 25 -24.60 -4.34 -15.52
C ALA A 25 -25.23 -3.42 -14.46
N ASP A 26 -26.37 -3.82 -13.89
CA ASP A 26 -27.02 -3.07 -12.81
C ASP A 26 -26.15 -3.02 -11.55
N ALA A 27 -25.51 -4.14 -11.17
CA ALA A 27 -24.61 -4.18 -10.02
C ALA A 27 -23.35 -3.33 -10.23
N LEU A 28 -22.77 -3.32 -11.44
CA LEU A 28 -21.65 -2.46 -11.79
C LEU A 28 -22.04 -0.98 -11.74
N ALA A 29 -23.21 -0.63 -12.26
CA ALA A 29 -23.74 0.73 -12.19
C ALA A 29 -23.92 1.21 -10.74
N GLU A 30 -24.31 0.31 -9.82
CA GLU A 30 -24.39 0.64 -8.39
C GLU A 30 -23.00 0.96 -7.79
N VAL A 31 -21.98 0.19 -8.15
CA VAL A 31 -20.59 0.48 -7.71
C VAL A 31 -20.11 1.80 -8.27
N GLU A 32 -20.36 2.07 -9.55
CA GLU A 32 -20.00 3.34 -10.20
C GLU A 32 -20.68 4.54 -9.54
N ALA A 33 -21.96 4.40 -9.18
CA ALA A 33 -22.71 5.42 -8.46
C ALA A 33 -22.21 5.60 -7.01
N ALA A 34 -21.82 4.52 -6.34
CA ALA A 34 -21.33 4.53 -4.97
C ALA A 34 -19.90 5.08 -4.85
N LEU A 35 -19.07 4.92 -5.89
CA LEU A 35 -17.74 5.53 -5.99
C LEU A 35 -17.84 7.04 -6.20
N ASN A 36 -18.49 7.77 -5.30
CA ASN A 36 -18.45 9.23 -5.26
C ASN A 36 -17.21 9.71 -4.48
N ASP A 37 -16.81 10.98 -4.61
CA ASP A 37 -15.55 11.48 -4.03
C ASP A 37 -15.47 11.37 -2.49
N THR A 38 -16.61 11.23 -1.80
CA THR A 38 -16.67 11.12 -0.35
C THR A 38 -16.54 9.69 0.18
N ASP A 39 -16.96 8.69 -0.61
CA ASP A 39 -17.08 7.30 -0.15
C ASP A 39 -16.10 6.34 -0.85
N VAL A 40 -15.24 6.82 -1.76
CA VAL A 40 -14.33 5.98 -2.56
C VAL A 40 -13.56 4.95 -1.73
N GLU A 41 -12.89 5.39 -0.65
CA GLU A 41 -12.12 4.49 0.21
C GLU A 41 -12.99 3.42 0.87
N ALA A 42 -14.17 3.79 1.39
CA ALA A 42 -15.09 2.86 2.03
C ALA A 42 -15.60 1.80 1.04
N VAL A 43 -15.96 2.23 -0.17
CA VAL A 43 -16.38 1.34 -1.25
C VAL A 43 -15.27 0.38 -1.64
N ILE A 44 -14.03 0.86 -1.81
CA ILE A 44 -12.89 -0.02 -2.12
C ILE A 44 -12.69 -1.05 -1.00
N ILE A 45 -12.77 -0.64 0.28
CA ILE A 45 -12.66 -1.54 1.42
C ILE A 45 -13.76 -2.62 1.40
N ASP A 46 -15.02 -2.23 1.12
CA ASP A 46 -16.13 -3.18 1.01
C ASP A 46 -15.88 -4.20 -0.11
N LEU A 47 -15.40 -3.76 -1.28
CA LEU A 47 -15.05 -4.66 -2.39
C LEU A 47 -13.89 -5.60 -2.04
N MET A 48 -12.94 -5.16 -1.20
CA MET A 48 -11.84 -6.00 -0.71
C MET A 48 -12.29 -7.08 0.27
N CYS A 49 -13.45 -6.93 0.93
CA CYS A 49 -13.96 -7.89 1.92
C CYS A 49 -14.23 -9.28 1.32
N LYS A 50 -14.49 -9.39 0.01
CA LYS A 50 -14.63 -10.67 -0.67
C LYS A 50 -13.42 -10.95 -1.55
N THR A 51 -12.86 -12.16 -1.44
CA THR A 51 -11.72 -12.59 -2.26
C THR A 51 -12.06 -12.56 -3.75
N GLY A 52 -11.23 -11.91 -4.57
CA GLY A 52 -11.42 -11.76 -6.01
C GLY A 52 -12.46 -10.73 -6.45
N LEU A 53 -13.26 -10.17 -5.54
CA LEU A 53 -14.35 -9.26 -5.94
C LEU A 53 -13.82 -7.93 -6.46
N LEU A 54 -12.95 -7.24 -5.70
CA LEU A 54 -12.33 -6.01 -6.19
C LEU A 54 -11.67 -6.22 -7.55
N GLU A 55 -10.89 -7.29 -7.69
CA GLU A 55 -10.17 -7.62 -8.92
C GLU A 55 -11.13 -7.87 -10.09
N PHE A 56 -12.23 -8.58 -9.85
CA PHE A 56 -13.30 -8.79 -10.83
C PHE A 56 -13.94 -7.46 -11.26
N ILE A 57 -14.32 -6.60 -10.31
CA ILE A 57 -14.97 -5.31 -10.61
C ILE A 57 -14.05 -4.40 -11.42
N LEU A 58 -12.77 -4.31 -11.04
CA LEU A 58 -11.78 -3.51 -11.76
C LEU A 58 -11.59 -4.01 -13.20
N SER A 59 -11.65 -5.32 -13.43
CA SER A 59 -11.58 -5.87 -14.79
C SER A 59 -12.87 -5.67 -15.60
N ALA A 60 -14.03 -5.68 -14.93
CA ALA A 60 -15.34 -5.61 -15.56
C ALA A 60 -15.77 -4.18 -15.90
N SER A 61 -15.29 -3.17 -15.16
CA SER A 61 -15.55 -1.75 -15.46
C SER A 61 -14.24 -0.96 -15.51
N PRO A 62 -13.77 -0.59 -16.72
CA PRO A 62 -12.63 0.30 -16.90
C PRO A 62 -12.82 1.65 -16.19
N MET A 63 -14.05 2.16 -16.14
CA MET A 63 -14.35 3.41 -15.45
C MET A 63 -14.12 3.31 -13.94
N VAL A 64 -14.58 2.22 -13.32
CA VAL A 64 -14.30 1.95 -11.89
C VAL A 64 -12.80 1.85 -11.67
N ALA A 65 -12.08 1.13 -12.54
CA ALA A 65 -10.65 0.98 -12.41
C ALA A 65 -9.86 2.30 -12.54
N ASP A 66 -10.21 3.14 -13.51
CA ASP A 66 -9.60 4.46 -13.69
C ASP A 66 -9.85 5.35 -12.47
N ARG A 67 -11.06 5.31 -11.90
CA ARG A 67 -11.42 6.10 -10.72
C ARG A 67 -10.68 5.63 -9.47
N VAL A 68 -10.65 4.31 -9.23
CA VAL A 68 -9.91 3.72 -8.10
C VAL A 68 -8.42 4.01 -8.24
N SER A 69 -7.85 3.81 -9.42
CA SER A 69 -6.42 4.08 -9.68
C SER A 69 -6.09 5.56 -9.42
N SER A 70 -6.87 6.48 -9.99
CA SER A 70 -6.67 7.92 -9.81
C SER A 70 -6.75 8.31 -8.34
N TYR A 71 -7.78 7.84 -7.62
CA TYR A 71 -7.97 8.15 -6.21
C TYR A 71 -6.80 7.69 -5.35
N VAL A 72 -6.35 6.44 -5.53
CA VAL A 72 -5.28 5.87 -4.71
C VAL A 72 -3.93 6.52 -5.00
N LEU A 73 -3.67 6.90 -6.27
CA LEU A 73 -2.43 7.58 -6.64
C LEU A 73 -2.40 9.05 -6.17
N GLU A 74 -3.54 9.72 -6.13
CA GLU A 74 -3.70 11.07 -5.59
C GLU A 74 -3.54 11.07 -4.06
N HIS A 75 -4.15 10.11 -3.38
CA HIS A 75 -4.11 9.97 -1.92
C HIS A 75 -2.96 9.07 -1.42
N PHE A 76 -1.95 8.87 -2.26
CA PHE A 76 -0.81 8.03 -1.91
C PHE A 76 -0.03 8.65 -0.74
N PRO A 77 0.33 7.88 0.30
CA PRO A 77 1.01 8.42 1.48
C PRO A 77 2.37 9.05 1.12
N THR A 78 2.61 10.25 1.64
CA THR A 78 3.87 11.00 1.43
C THR A 78 4.87 10.82 2.58
N THR A 79 4.45 10.18 3.68
CA THR A 79 5.27 9.93 4.86
C THR A 79 5.36 8.44 5.19
N ALA A 80 6.47 8.05 5.81
CA ALA A 80 6.78 6.64 6.10
C ALA A 80 5.82 6.02 7.15
N ASP A 81 5.40 6.80 8.13
CA ASP A 81 4.47 6.39 9.19
C ASP A 81 3.04 6.17 8.67
N ALA A 82 2.59 6.98 7.70
CA ALA A 82 1.25 6.87 7.12
C ALA A 82 1.07 5.65 6.21
N PHE A 83 2.16 5.09 5.68
CA PHE A 83 2.11 4.04 4.67
C PHE A 83 1.39 2.77 5.15
N ALA A 84 1.76 2.23 6.31
CA ALA A 84 1.26 0.95 6.78
C ALA A 84 -0.27 0.94 7.03
N SER A 85 -0.86 2.09 7.38
CA SER A 85 -2.31 2.24 7.56
C SER A 85 -3.06 2.63 6.29
N SER A 86 -2.33 3.04 5.24
CA SER A 86 -2.92 3.60 4.02
C SER A 86 -3.71 2.57 3.19
N LEU A 87 -4.65 3.07 2.41
CA LEU A 87 -5.35 2.29 1.39
C LEU A 87 -4.37 1.70 0.35
N ALA A 88 -3.35 2.47 -0.04
CA ALA A 88 -2.33 2.04 -0.99
C ALA A 88 -1.62 0.75 -0.53
N HIS A 89 -1.22 0.68 0.75
CA HIS A 89 -0.60 -0.53 1.29
C HIS A 89 -1.55 -1.73 1.28
N LYS A 90 -2.81 -1.54 1.72
CA LYS A 90 -3.83 -2.60 1.70
C LYS A 90 -4.06 -3.15 0.29
N LEU A 91 -4.15 -2.27 -0.71
CA LEU A 91 -4.31 -2.63 -2.11
C LEU A 91 -3.09 -3.37 -2.66
N LEU A 92 -1.88 -2.89 -2.38
CA LEU A 92 -0.64 -3.57 -2.77
C LEU A 92 -0.59 -5.00 -2.21
N GLN A 93 -0.89 -5.18 -0.93
CA GLN A 93 -0.95 -6.52 -0.32
C GLN A 93 -2.00 -7.40 -0.97
N ARG A 94 -3.17 -6.82 -1.27
CA ARG A 94 -4.29 -7.54 -1.85
C ARG A 94 -4.00 -8.00 -3.27
N PHE A 95 -3.58 -7.08 -4.14
CA PHE A 95 -3.23 -7.42 -5.51
C PHE A 95 -2.05 -8.36 -5.57
N TRP A 96 -1.05 -8.19 -4.72
CA TRP A 96 0.06 -9.13 -4.65
C TRP A 96 -0.43 -10.55 -4.31
N SER A 97 -1.30 -10.67 -3.31
CA SER A 97 -1.88 -11.97 -2.93
C SER A 97 -2.67 -12.60 -4.09
N TYR A 98 -3.44 -11.79 -4.83
CA TYR A 98 -4.16 -12.23 -6.01
C TYR A 98 -3.23 -12.67 -7.15
N LEU A 99 -2.24 -11.84 -7.52
CA LEU A 99 -1.27 -12.15 -8.56
C LEU A 99 -0.46 -13.41 -8.23
N PHE A 100 -0.12 -13.63 -6.97
CA PHE A 100 0.53 -14.85 -6.53
C PHE A 100 -0.37 -16.09 -6.70
N PHE A 101 -1.68 -15.94 -6.47
CA PHE A 101 -2.64 -17.01 -6.70
C PHE A 101 -2.74 -17.36 -8.20
N ILE A 102 -2.80 -16.35 -9.07
CA ILE A 102 -2.90 -16.54 -10.53
C ILE A 102 -1.54 -16.67 -11.25
N ARG A 103 -0.42 -16.75 -10.51
CA ARG A 103 0.93 -16.67 -11.07
C ARG A 103 1.22 -17.66 -12.20
N ARG A 104 0.59 -18.84 -12.15
CA ARG A 104 0.75 -19.92 -13.14
C ARG A 104 0.18 -19.57 -14.52
N SER A 105 -0.67 -18.55 -14.59
CA SER A 105 -1.27 -18.05 -15.82
C SER A 105 -0.37 -17.06 -16.57
N PHE A 106 0.73 -16.58 -15.96
CA PHE A 106 1.63 -15.62 -16.59
C PHE A 106 2.80 -16.28 -17.34
N PRO A 107 3.33 -15.63 -18.38
CA PRO A 107 4.62 -16.00 -18.97
C PRO A 107 5.76 -15.97 -17.95
N THR A 108 6.78 -16.82 -18.14
CA THR A 108 7.92 -16.98 -17.22
C THR A 108 8.65 -15.67 -16.93
N ASP A 109 8.84 -14.82 -17.95
CA ASP A 109 9.54 -13.53 -17.79
C ASP A 109 8.77 -12.57 -16.87
N THR A 110 7.44 -12.56 -16.97
CA THR A 110 6.55 -11.80 -16.07
C THR A 110 6.58 -12.37 -14.65
N SER A 111 6.71 -13.69 -14.48
CA SER A 111 6.81 -14.29 -13.15
C SER A 111 8.06 -13.82 -12.38
N ASN A 112 9.18 -13.59 -13.06
CA ASN A 112 10.42 -13.14 -12.42
C ASN A 112 10.35 -11.66 -11.99
N SER A 113 9.75 -10.79 -12.80
CA SER A 113 9.56 -9.39 -12.42
C SER A 113 8.57 -9.23 -11.26
N LEU A 114 7.54 -10.09 -11.20
CA LEU A 114 6.60 -10.14 -10.08
C LEU A 114 7.29 -10.51 -8.76
N GLU A 115 8.26 -11.43 -8.76
CA GLU A 115 8.97 -11.82 -7.54
C GLU A 115 9.83 -10.68 -6.95
N ASN A 116 10.33 -9.76 -7.78
CA ASN A 116 11.01 -8.56 -7.28
C ASN A 116 10.01 -7.57 -6.66
N CYS A 117 8.87 -7.36 -7.33
CA CYS A 117 7.79 -6.52 -6.81
C CYS A 117 7.27 -7.06 -5.47
N ARG A 118 7.15 -8.39 -5.34
CA ARG A 118 6.80 -9.07 -4.09
C ARG A 118 7.64 -8.62 -2.93
N LYS A 119 8.96 -8.79 -3.06
CA LYS A 119 9.91 -8.53 -1.98
C LYS A 119 9.80 -7.06 -1.57
N SER A 120 9.65 -6.18 -2.55
CA SER A 120 9.43 -4.77 -2.29
C SER A 120 8.15 -4.52 -1.47
N VAL A 121 7.00 -5.04 -1.92
CA VAL A 121 5.71 -4.89 -1.21
C VAL A 121 5.73 -5.54 0.20
N GLU A 122 6.38 -6.68 0.34
CA GLU A 122 6.46 -7.45 1.58
C GLU A 122 7.32 -6.74 2.65
N TRP A 123 8.47 -6.17 2.25
CA TRP A 123 9.43 -5.58 3.19
C TRP A 123 9.30 -4.07 3.36
N ALA A 124 8.71 -3.34 2.40
CA ALA A 124 8.53 -1.89 2.47
C ALA A 124 7.85 -1.39 3.77
N PRO A 125 6.77 -2.00 4.29
CA PRO A 125 6.16 -1.54 5.54
C PRO A 125 7.12 -1.59 6.72
N SER A 126 7.90 -2.67 6.84
CA SER A 126 8.89 -2.85 7.92
C SER A 126 10.03 -1.84 7.80
N VAL A 127 10.50 -1.59 6.57
CA VAL A 127 11.54 -0.58 6.30
C VAL A 127 11.04 0.83 6.62
N LEU A 128 9.86 1.20 6.16
CA LEU A 128 9.27 2.51 6.42
C LEU A 128 8.98 2.73 7.91
N GLN A 129 8.53 1.69 8.63
CA GLN A 129 8.37 1.76 10.08
C GLN A 129 9.70 1.97 10.81
N ALA A 130 10.77 1.27 10.39
CA ALA A 130 12.11 1.44 10.96
C ALA A 130 12.65 2.85 10.71
N ILE A 131 12.48 3.38 9.49
CA ILE A 131 12.85 4.75 9.13
C ILE A 131 12.08 5.76 9.96
N SER A 132 10.76 5.61 10.05
CA SER A 132 9.89 6.47 10.86
C SER A 132 10.36 6.53 12.31
N THR A 133 10.64 5.38 12.92
CA THR A 133 11.15 5.29 14.30
C THR A 133 12.48 6.04 14.48
N MET A 134 13.37 5.96 13.49
CA MET A 134 14.65 6.67 13.50
C MET A 134 14.47 8.19 13.43
N LEU A 135 13.57 8.67 12.56
CA LEU A 135 13.27 10.10 12.41
C LEU A 135 12.70 10.68 13.72
N TYR A 136 11.77 9.98 14.37
CA TYR A 136 11.21 10.42 15.67
C TYR A 136 12.19 10.31 16.84
N SER A 137 13.12 9.36 16.82
CA SER A 137 14.11 9.22 17.89
C SER A 137 15.11 10.38 17.92
N ASN A 138 15.47 10.91 16.74
CA ASN A 138 16.41 12.03 16.62
C ASN A 138 15.79 13.36 17.06
N THR A 139 14.51 13.60 16.77
CA THR A 139 13.81 14.85 17.17
C THR A 139 13.68 14.99 18.69
N HIS A 140 13.51 13.88 19.42
CA HIS A 140 13.48 13.91 20.89
C HIS A 140 14.84 14.18 21.55
N LEU A 141 15.94 13.75 20.92
CA LEU A 141 17.28 14.01 21.44
C LEU A 141 17.69 15.48 21.27
N ASP A 142 17.35 16.11 20.15
CA ASP A 142 17.66 17.53 19.92
C ASP A 142 16.84 18.46 20.83
N SER A 143 15.61 18.07 21.18
CA SER A 143 14.72 18.80 22.09
C SER A 143 15.20 18.83 23.54
N LEU A 144 15.95 17.81 23.98
CA LEU A 144 16.49 17.71 25.35
C LEU A 144 17.81 18.47 25.54
N VAL A 145 18.47 18.91 24.47
CA VAL A 145 19.76 19.60 24.54
C VAL A 145 19.62 21.09 24.87
N GLN A 146 18.42 21.67 24.74
CA GLN A 146 18.22 23.11 25.00
C GLN A 146 17.96 23.50 26.47
N ASN A 147 17.73 22.55 27.39
CA ASN A 147 17.34 22.85 28.78
C ASN A 147 18.29 22.32 29.87
N GLY A 148 19.57 22.10 29.57
CA GLY A 148 20.53 21.49 30.52
C GLY A 148 21.83 22.27 30.70
N ALA A 149 21.95 22.93 31.85
CA ALA A 149 23.13 23.67 32.30
C ALA A 149 24.46 22.89 32.27
N ARG A 150 25.54 23.67 32.15
CA ARG A 150 26.96 23.38 32.36
C ARG A 150 27.25 22.08 33.16
N HIS A 151 27.80 21.07 32.49
CA HIS A 151 28.70 20.10 33.12
C HIS A 151 29.83 19.69 32.16
N ARG A 152 31.07 19.81 32.66
CA ARG A 152 32.33 19.43 32.00
C ARG A 152 32.45 17.91 31.90
N GLY A 153 32.94 17.43 30.76
CA GLY A 153 33.88 16.31 30.69
C GLY A 153 33.31 14.90 30.50
N ALA A 154 32.94 14.55 29.27
CA ALA A 154 33.13 13.23 28.67
C ALA A 154 32.89 13.34 27.15
N PRO A 155 33.63 12.63 26.28
CA PRO A 155 33.29 12.56 24.86
C PRO A 155 31.93 11.85 24.76
N ARG A 156 30.87 12.62 24.51
CA ARG A 156 29.53 12.12 24.19
C ARG A 156 29.67 11.17 22.99
N ARG A 157 29.71 9.87 23.25
CA ARG A 157 29.35 8.87 22.24
C ARG A 157 27.92 9.23 21.85
N ARG A 158 27.73 9.76 20.64
CA ARG A 158 26.39 9.91 20.05
C ARG A 158 25.69 8.57 20.28
N ALA A 159 24.53 8.57 20.93
CA ALA A 159 23.74 7.37 21.07
C ALA A 159 23.42 6.91 19.64
N THR A 160 24.14 5.90 19.17
CA THR A 160 23.90 5.33 17.85
C THR A 160 22.55 4.64 17.95
N VAL A 161 21.53 5.24 17.34
CA VAL A 161 20.21 4.61 17.18
C VAL A 161 20.49 3.28 16.49
N THR A 162 20.31 2.19 17.23
CA THR A 162 20.57 0.83 16.74
C THR A 162 19.37 0.41 15.92
N VAL A 163 19.37 0.81 14.64
CA VAL A 163 18.34 0.40 13.68
C VAL A 163 18.52 -1.09 13.40
N ASN A 164 17.44 -1.87 13.42
CA ASN A 164 17.49 -3.25 12.94
C ASN A 164 17.80 -3.25 11.43
N PRO A 165 18.95 -3.78 10.98
CA PRO A 165 19.32 -3.75 9.56
C PRO A 165 18.57 -4.79 8.72
N GLU A 166 17.90 -5.77 9.34
CA GLU A 166 17.29 -6.91 8.65
C GLU A 166 16.26 -6.50 7.58
N PRO A 167 15.31 -5.57 7.83
CA PRO A 167 14.33 -5.18 6.80
C PRO A 167 15.00 -4.52 5.58
N PHE A 168 16.04 -3.71 5.80
CA PHE A 168 16.79 -3.03 4.74
C PHE A 168 17.54 -4.04 3.87
N GLN A 169 18.22 -5.01 4.49
CA GLN A 169 18.92 -6.08 3.78
C GLN A 169 17.98 -6.93 2.93
N LYS A 170 16.79 -7.27 3.45
CA LYS A 170 15.79 -8.05 2.70
C LYS A 170 15.16 -7.26 1.55
N LEU A 171 15.08 -5.94 1.68
CA LEU A 171 14.68 -5.05 0.59
C LEU A 171 15.85 -4.76 -0.39
N GLY A 172 17.09 -5.13 -0.04
CA GLY A 172 18.27 -4.91 -0.87
C GLY A 172 18.81 -3.48 -0.82
N ILE A 173 18.52 -2.72 0.24
CA ILE A 173 19.01 -1.37 0.45
C ILE A 173 19.90 -1.29 1.70
N ASP A 174 20.77 -0.30 1.74
CA ASP A 174 21.60 -0.02 2.92
C ASP A 174 20.78 0.65 4.02
N ALA A 175 21.03 0.28 5.28
CA ALA A 175 20.40 0.93 6.42
C ALA A 175 20.96 2.37 6.55
N PRO A 176 20.09 3.40 6.60
CA PRO A 176 20.53 4.78 6.73
C PRO A 176 21.17 5.02 8.09
N ASN A 177 22.22 5.83 8.13
CA ASN A 177 22.96 6.17 9.35
C ASN A 177 22.89 7.67 9.70
N THR A 178 22.23 8.49 8.87
CA THR A 178 21.92 9.90 9.14
C THR A 178 20.43 10.17 8.92
N THR A 179 19.92 11.24 9.50
CA THR A 179 18.53 11.69 9.30
C THR A 179 18.25 11.98 7.82
N GLU A 180 19.15 12.70 7.13
CA GLU A 180 18.94 13.01 5.70
C GLU A 180 18.91 11.75 4.84
N ALA A 181 19.78 10.77 5.15
CA ALA A 181 19.77 9.48 4.46
C ALA A 181 18.46 8.73 4.69
N ALA A 182 17.93 8.78 5.92
CA ALA A 182 16.67 8.13 6.26
C ALA A 182 15.46 8.78 5.55
N GLU A 183 15.41 10.11 5.48
CA GLU A 183 14.37 10.84 4.72
C GLU A 183 14.43 10.48 3.24
N HIS A 184 15.63 10.49 2.65
CA HIS A 184 15.82 10.09 1.26
C HIS A 184 15.40 8.63 1.01
N SER A 185 15.76 7.70 1.91
CA SER A 185 15.33 6.31 1.83
C SER A 185 13.81 6.18 1.93
N ALA A 186 13.14 6.93 2.81
CA ALA A 186 11.67 6.91 2.89
C ALA A 186 11.02 7.35 1.57
N VAL A 187 11.47 8.46 1.00
CA VAL A 187 10.96 8.97 -0.29
C VAL A 187 11.19 7.93 -1.39
N SER A 188 12.39 7.35 -1.47
CA SER A 188 12.72 6.34 -2.48
C SER A 188 11.84 5.09 -2.36
N VAL A 189 11.62 4.58 -1.14
CA VAL A 189 10.79 3.38 -0.92
C VAL A 189 9.32 3.69 -1.24
N LEU A 190 8.79 4.84 -0.79
CA LEU A 190 7.42 5.26 -1.12
C LEU A 190 7.21 5.42 -2.63
N GLN A 191 8.16 6.00 -3.35
CA GLN A 191 8.11 6.12 -4.81
C GLN A 191 8.13 4.75 -5.50
N ASP A 192 8.93 3.81 -5.02
CA ASP A 192 8.95 2.44 -5.54
C ASP A 192 7.59 1.75 -5.32
N GLN A 193 7.01 1.85 -4.12
CA GLN A 193 5.68 1.33 -3.82
C GLN A 193 4.60 1.95 -4.71
N LYS A 194 4.67 3.27 -4.95
CA LYS A 194 3.74 3.97 -5.86
C LYS A 194 3.86 3.44 -7.29
N ARG A 195 5.07 3.29 -7.80
CA ARG A 195 5.31 2.73 -9.15
C ARG A 195 4.82 1.29 -9.25
N ILE A 196 5.04 0.46 -8.23
CA ILE A 196 4.53 -0.93 -8.23
C ILE A 196 3.01 -0.91 -8.31
N LEU A 197 2.34 -0.04 -7.54
CA LEU A 197 0.89 0.10 -7.60
C LEU A 197 0.41 0.53 -8.99
N GLU A 198 1.06 1.50 -9.62
CA GLU A 198 0.75 1.92 -11.00
C GLU A 198 0.82 0.74 -11.96
N VAL A 199 1.93 -0.02 -11.94
CA VAL A 199 2.12 -1.19 -12.81
C VAL A 199 1.05 -2.25 -12.58
N ILE A 200 0.76 -2.55 -11.32
CA ILE A 200 -0.25 -3.55 -10.95
C ILE A 200 -1.64 -3.11 -11.41
N SER A 201 -2.02 -1.85 -11.22
CA SER A 201 -3.29 -1.30 -11.70
C SER A 201 -3.46 -1.47 -13.20
N PHE A 202 -2.39 -1.24 -13.99
CA PHE A 202 -2.42 -1.50 -15.44
C PHE A 202 -2.45 -2.99 -15.79
N MET A 203 -1.83 -3.85 -14.98
CA MET A 203 -1.79 -5.30 -15.20
C MET A 203 -3.05 -6.03 -14.79
N THR A 204 -3.89 -5.52 -13.89
CA THR A 204 -5.13 -6.20 -13.46
C THR A 204 -6.30 -6.00 -14.43
N LEU A 205 -6.19 -5.08 -15.38
CA LEU A 205 -7.25 -4.70 -16.32
C LEU A 205 -7.59 -5.72 -17.43
N PRO A 206 -6.65 -6.49 -18.02
CA PRO A 206 -6.95 -7.32 -19.19
C PRO A 206 -7.28 -8.80 -18.91
N PHE A 207 -7.44 -9.24 -17.65
CA PHE A 207 -7.40 -10.67 -17.31
C PHE A 207 -8.73 -11.40 -17.10
N LEU A 208 -9.88 -10.80 -17.43
CA LEU A 208 -11.15 -11.54 -17.42
C LEU A 208 -11.80 -11.52 -18.82
N PRO A 209 -11.88 -12.69 -19.50
CA PRO A 209 -12.64 -12.85 -20.74
C PRO A 209 -14.15 -12.85 -20.49
#